data_AF-A0A6B9XR63-F1
#
_entry.id   AF-A0A6B9XR63-F1
#
_cell.length_a   1.000
_cell.length_b   1.000
_cell.length_c   1.000
_cell.angle_alpha   90.00
_cell.angle_beta   90.00
_cell.angle_gamma   90.00
#
_symmetry.space_group_name_H-M   'P 1'
#
loop_
_entity.id
_entity.type
_entity.pdbx_description
1 polymer ?
#
loop_
_entity_poly.entity_id
_entity_poly.type
_entity_poly.pdbx_seq_one_letter_code
_entity_poly.pdbx_strand_id
1 'polypeptide(L)' 'MTVPATRKNFIIVNMGPHHPSMHGVLRLIVTLDGKDVIDCEPILGYLHRGMEKIAENQQLYNICLM' A
#
# COMPACT_ATOMS: atom_id res chain seq x y z
N MET A 1 39.53 20.69 -0.29
CA MET A 1 38.80 19.83 -1.24
C MET A 1 37.37 19.72 -0.76
N THR A 2 36.49 20.50 -1.38
CA THR A 2 35.05 20.51 -1.12
C THR A 2 34.44 19.21 -1.62
N VAL A 3 33.89 18.40 -0.71
CA VAL A 3 33.13 17.18 -1.04
C VAL A 3 32.05 17.57 -2.06
N PRO A 4 31.92 16.89 -3.21
CA PRO A 4 30.86 17.22 -4.15
C PRO A 4 29.52 16.92 -3.46
N ALA A 5 28.66 17.92 -3.36
CA ALA A 5 27.30 17.72 -2.88
C ALA A 5 26.58 16.84 -3.90
N THR A 6 26.46 15.54 -3.61
CA THR A 6 25.63 14.61 -4.37
C THR A 6 24.23 15.21 -4.44
N ARG A 7 23.74 15.55 -5.64
CA ARG A 7 22.35 15.98 -5.81
C ARG A 7 21.46 14.82 -5.36
N LYS A 8 20.74 14.98 -4.25
CA LYS A 8 19.69 14.04 -3.84
C LYS A 8 18.53 14.19 -4.82
N ASN A 9 18.46 13.28 -5.78
CA ASN A 9 17.33 13.18 -6.70
C ASN A 9 16.35 12.18 -6.10
N PHE A 10 15.34 12.68 -5.39
CA PHE A 10 14.25 11.86 -4.92
C PHE A 10 13.37 11.42 -6.10
N ILE A 11 13.13 10.11 -6.21
CA ILE A 11 12.28 9.52 -7.23
C ILE A 11 11.02 9.02 -6.56
N ILE A 12 9.85 9.45 -7.05
CA ILE A 12 8.56 8.97 -6.58
C ILE A 12 8.10 7.86 -7.53
N VAL A 13 7.90 6.66 -7.00
CA VAL A 13 7.43 5.48 -7.73
C VAL A 13 6.05 5.09 -7.21
N ASN A 14 5.07 5.09 -8.10
CA ASN A 14 3.73 4.61 -7.80
C ASN A 14 3.63 3.12 -8.15
N MET A 15 3.64 2.25 -7.14
CA MET A 15 3.34 0.82 -7.28
C MET A 15 1.83 0.63 -7.29
N GLY A 16 1.30 0.20 -8.43
CA GLY A 16 -0.13 0.02 -8.63
C GLY A 16 -0.74 -1.08 -7.74
N PRO A 17 -2.07 -1.15 -7.63
CA PRO A 17 -2.75 -2.05 -6.68
C PRO A 17 -2.48 -3.55 -6.90
N HIS A 18 -2.08 -3.96 -8.09
CA HIS A 18 -1.73 -5.35 -8.45
C HIS A 18 -0.23 -5.54 -8.69
N HIS A 19 0.55 -4.47 -8.69
CA HIS A 19 1.96 -4.49 -9.02
C HIS A 19 2.74 -3.91 -7.84
N PRO A 20 3.75 -4.61 -7.30
CA PRO A 20 4.39 -5.82 -7.81
C PRO A 20 3.75 -7.09 -7.20
N SER A 21 2.90 -7.80 -7.95
CA SER A 21 2.29 -9.11 -7.62
C SER A 21 2.18 -9.41 -6.12
N MET A 22 1.65 -8.47 -5.34
CA MET A 22 1.53 -8.63 -3.89
C MET A 22 0.36 -9.57 -3.63
N HIS A 23 0.48 -10.41 -2.59
CA HIS A 23 -0.65 -11.18 -2.06
C HIS A 23 -1.66 -10.22 -1.41
N GLY A 24 -2.41 -9.47 -2.23
CA GLY A 24 -3.35 -8.45 -1.81
C GLY A 24 -3.40 -7.28 -2.79
N VAL A 25 -4.53 -6.55 -2.79
CA VAL A 25 -4.70 -5.34 -3.60
C VAL A 25 -4.27 -4.14 -2.76
N LEU A 26 -3.00 -3.72 -2.92
CA LEU A 26 -2.39 -2.62 -2.18
C LEU A 26 -1.64 -1.71 -3.16
N ARG A 27 -1.90 -0.41 -3.09
CA ARG A 27 -1.14 0.59 -3.83
C ARG A 27 -0.14 1.26 -2.89
N LEU A 28 1.10 1.41 -3.34
CA LEU A 28 2.17 2.05 -2.56
C LEU A 28 2.75 3.21 -3.36
N ILE A 29 2.84 4.39 -2.75
CA ILE A 29 3.64 5.49 -3.28
C ILE A 29 4.97 5.49 -2.52
N VAL A 30 6.05 5.16 -3.21
CA VAL A 30 7.37 4.98 -2.62
C VAL A 30 8.29 6.11 -3.04
N THR A 31 8.94 6.76 -2.07
CA THR A 31 9.96 7.78 -2.32
C THR A 31 11.34 7.15 -2.16
N LEU A 32 12.11 7.15 -3.25
CA LEU A 32 13.43 6.53 -3.34
C LEU A 32 14.53 7.61 -3.40
N ASP A 33 15.64 7.39 -2.69
CA ASP A 33 16.92 8.06 -2.91
C ASP A 33 17.90 7.03 -3.51
N GLY A 34 17.88 6.90 -4.83
CA GLY A 34 18.64 5.88 -5.55
C GLY A 34 18.14 4.45 -5.24
N LYS A 35 18.83 3.74 -4.35
CA LYS A 35 18.51 2.36 -3.95
C LYS A 35 17.80 2.27 -2.60
N ASP A 36 17.83 3.35 -1.82
CA ASP A 36 17.28 3.38 -0.48
C ASP A 36 15.85 3.92 -0.51
N VAL A 37 14.97 3.28 0.26
CA VAL A 37 13.61 3.73 0.46
C VAL A 37 13.61 4.74 1.60
N ILE A 38 13.22 5.97 1.29
CA ILE A 38 13.16 7.07 2.28
C ILE A 38 11.78 7.14 2.91
N ASP A 39 10.73 6.89 2.12
CA ASP A 39 9.35 6.98 2.56
C ASP A 39 8.43 6.06 1.74
N CYS A 40 7.33 5.62 2.36
CA CYS A 40 6.33 4.73 1.77
C CYS A 40 4.94 5.13 2.27
N GLU A 41 4.08 5.58 1.36
CA GLU A 41 2.67 5.86 1.64
C GLU A 41 1.79 4.71 1.09
N PRO A 42 1.20 3.88 1.98
CA PRO A 42 0.26 2.85 1.57
C PRO A 42 -1.15 3.40 1.41
N ILE A 43 -1.75 3.14 0.25
CA ILE A 43 -3.16 3.45 -0.03
C ILE A 43 -3.98 2.17 0.17
N LEU A 44 -4.78 2.17 1.23
CA LEU A 44 -5.64 1.06 1.67
C LEU A 44 -7.08 1.23 1.15
N GLY A 45 -7.89 0.17 1.28
CA GLY A 45 -9.33 0.24 1.06
C GLY A 45 -9.84 -0.32 -0.27
N TYR A 46 -8.96 -0.77 -1.18
CA TYR A 46 -9.37 -1.37 -2.46
C TYR A 46 -10.23 -2.64 -2.33
N LEU A 47 -10.11 -3.37 -1.21
CA LEU A 47 -10.89 -4.57 -0.91
C LEU A 47 -11.88 -4.36 0.24
N HIS A 48 -12.16 -3.12 0.63
CA HIS A 48 -13.11 -2.86 1.70
C HIS A 48 -14.52 -3.22 1.22
N ARG A 49 -15.01 -4.42 1.60
CA ARG A 49 -16.35 -4.93 1.24
C ARG A 49 -17.46 -4.55 2.24
N GLY A 50 -17.16 -3.79 3.28
CA GLY A 50 -18.13 -3.45 4.32
C GLY A 50 -18.61 -4.66 5.11
N MET A 51 -17.71 -5.58 5.46
CA MET A 51 -18.01 -6.78 6.26
C MET A 51 -18.74 -6.42 7.57
N GLU A 52 -18.40 -5.28 8.17
CA GLU A 52 -19.06 -4.72 9.35
C GLU A 52 -20.57 -4.57 9.12
N LYS A 53 -20.97 -3.98 7.99
CA LYS A 53 -22.37 -3.76 7.65
C LYS A 53 -23.09 -5.04 7.22
N ILE A 54 -22.37 -5.92 6.51
CA ILE A 54 -22.90 -7.22 6.09
C ILE A 54 -23.21 -8.08 7.33
N ALA A 55 -22.36 -8.04 8.35
CA ALA A 55 -22.55 -8.78 9.59
C ALA A 55 -23.79 -8.33 10.38
N GLU A 56 -24.23 -7.08 10.27
CA GLU A 56 -25.46 -6.61 10.94
C GLU A 56 -26.73 -7.30 10.41
N ASN A 57 -26.74 -7.69 9.14
CA ASN A 57 -27.92 -8.25 8.47
C ASN A 57 -27.79 -9.77 8.20
N GLN A 58 -26.69 -10.39 8.64
CA GLN A 58 -26.46 -11.82 8.49
C GLN A 58 -26.81 -12.57 9.78
N GLN A 59 -27.33 -13.77 9.61
CA GLN A 59 -27.53 -14.68 10.74
C GLN A 59 -26.18 -15.14 11.30
N LEU A 60 -26.11 -15.31 12.62
CA LEU A 60 -24.89 -15.68 13.36
C LEU A 60 -24.13 -16.88 12.77
N TYR A 61 -24.83 -17.91 12.31
CA TYR A 61 -24.19 -19.08 11.71
C TYR A 61 -23.49 -18.77 10.38
N ASN A 62 -24.01 -17.82 9.59
CA ASN A 62 -23.40 -17.38 8.32
C ASN A 62 -22.15 -16.51 8.57
N ILE A 63 -22.11 -15.78 9.68
CA ILE A 63 -20.94 -14.98 10.09
C ILE A 63 -19.83 -15.92 10.60
N CYS A 64 -20.18 -16.99 11.33
CA CYS A 64 -19.21 -17.92 11.92
C CYS A 64 -18.53 -18.87 10.91
N LEU A 65 -19.09 -19.01 9.70
CA LEU A 65 -18.59 -19.87 8.62
C LEU A 65 -17.77 -19.10 7.56
N MET A 66 -17.64 -17.78 7.72
CA MET A 66 -16.93 -16.89 6.81
C MET A 66 -15.47 -16.72 7.25
#